data_AF-A0A929C751-F1
#
_entry.id   AF-A0A929C751-F1
#
_cell.length_a   1.000
_cell.length_b   1.000
_cell.length_c   1.000
_cell.angle_alpha   90.00
_cell.angle_beta   90.00
_cell.angle_gamma   90.00
#
_symmetry.space_group_name_H-M   'P 1'
#
loop_
_entity.id
_entity.type
_entity.pdbx_description
1 polymer ?
#
loop_
_entity_poly.entity_id
_entity_poly.type
_entity_poly.pdbx_seq_one_letter_code
_entity_poly.pdbx_strand_id
1 'polypeptide(L)' 'MSYTYEYPRPALTVDCVVFLKDNTDLKVLLIKRKYPPFEGKWAFPGGFVDMDETLE' A
#
# COMPACT_ATOMS: atom_id res chain seq x y z
N MET A 1 -12.92 -7.13 -18.33
CA MET A 1 -14.37 -7.26 -18.08
C MET A 1 -14.73 -6.31 -16.95
N SER A 2 -15.87 -5.64 -17.01
CA SER A 2 -16.37 -4.83 -15.89
C SER A 2 -17.11 -5.73 -14.91
N TYR A 3 -16.76 -5.67 -13.63
CA TYR A 3 -17.51 -6.34 -12.57
C TYR A 3 -18.64 -5.43 -12.08
N THR A 4 -19.83 -6.00 -11.91
CA THR A 4 -20.99 -5.31 -11.35
C THR A 4 -21.38 -6.02 -10.06
N TYR A 5 -21.57 -5.26 -8.98
CA TYR A 5 -21.88 -5.78 -7.67
C TYR A 5 -23.20 -5.18 -7.16
N GLU A 6 -23.97 -5.97 -6.40
CA GLU A 6 -25.24 -5.53 -5.79
C GLU A 6 -25.02 -4.42 -4.75
N TYR A 7 -23.87 -4.44 -4.08
CA TYR A 7 -23.47 -3.43 -3.09
C TYR A 7 -22.18 -2.74 -3.51
N PRO A 8 -21.99 -1.45 -3.16
CA PRO A 8 -20.75 -0.73 -3.42
C PRO A 8 -19.53 -1.48 -2.86
N ARG A 9 -18.49 -1.62 -3.68
CA ARG A 9 -17.20 -2.18 -3.26
C ARG A 9 -16.11 -1.12 -3.44
N PRO A 10 -15.45 -0.66 -2.35
CA PRO A 10 -14.33 0.24 -2.48
C PRO A 10 -13.12 -0.51 -3.07
N ALA A 11 -12.19 0.24 -3.68
CA ALA A 11 -10.89 -0.31 -4.02
C ALA A 11 -10.09 -0.51 -2.71
N LEU A 12 -9.61 -1.74 -2.48
CA LEU A 12 -8.93 -2.12 -1.24
C LEU A 12 -7.41 -2.06 -1.44
N THR A 13 -6.72 -1.36 -0.55
CA THR A 13 -5.25 -1.29 -0.51
C THR A 13 -4.72 -1.68 0.86
N VAL A 14 -3.49 -2.20 0.88
CA VAL A 14 -2.72 -2.45 2.09
C VAL A 14 -1.40 -1.70 2.03
N ASP A 15 -0.98 -1.16 3.16
CA ASP A 15 0.30 -0.47 3.35
C ASP A 15 1.03 -1.04 4.56
N CYS A 16 2.33 -1.30 4.43
CA CYS A 16 3.16 -1.86 5.48
C CYS A 16 4.04 -0.78 6.12
N VAL A 17 4.01 -0.70 7.46
CA VAL A 17 4.95 0.14 8.22
C VAL A 17 6.10 -0.73 8.71
N VAL A 18 7.21 -0.71 7.96
CA VAL A 18 8.40 -1.51 8.28
C VAL A 18 9.35 -0.70 9.15
N PHE A 19 9.53 -1.14 10.40
CA PHE A 19 10.46 -0.55 11.34
C PHE A 19 11.83 -1.21 11.26
N LEU A 20 12.88 -0.41 11.28
CA LEU A 20 14.24 -0.85 11.51
C LEU A 20 14.76 -0.21 12.79
N LYS A 21 15.16 -1.02 13.75
CA LYS A 21 15.86 -0.57 14.94
C LYS A 21 17.36 -0.71 14.73
N ASP A 22 18.06 0.42 14.67
CA ASP A 22 19.51 0.47 14.48
C ASP A 22 20.14 1.15 15.69
N ASN A 23 20.78 0.36 16.56
CA ASN A 23 21.47 0.74 17.80
C ASN A 23 20.76 1.78 18.70
N THR A 24 20.66 3.04 18.29
CA THR A 24 20.01 4.15 19.03
C THR A 24 18.75 4.71 18.35
N ASP A 25 18.53 4.44 17.06
CA ASP A 25 17.51 5.12 16.26
C ASP A 25 16.44 4.14 15.76
N LEU A 26 15.20 4.62 15.76
CA LEU A 26 14.07 3.95 15.11
C LEU A 26 13.89 4.57 13.72
N LYS A 27 14.06 3.75 12.69
CA LYS A 27 13.89 4.13 11.28
C LYS A 27 12.63 3.47 10.72
N VAL A 28 12.02 4.10 9.71
CA VAL A 28 10.87 3.54 8.98
C VAL A 28 11.16 3.54 7.48
N LEU A 29 10.75 2.46 6.80
CA LEU A 29 10.86 2.35 5.36
C LEU A 29 9.81 3.20 4.66
N LEU A 30 10.26 4.04 3.72
CA LEU A 30 9.42 4.79 2.79
C LEU A 30 9.89 4.55 1.36
N ILE A 31 8.95 4.58 0.42
CA ILE A 31 9.20 4.53 -1.01
C ILE A 31 8.81 5.83 -1.68
N LYS A 32 9.49 6.17 -2.79
CA LYS A 32 9.09 7.29 -3.64
C LYS A 32 8.15 6.77 -4.73
N ARG A 33 6.91 7.26 -4.74
CA ARG A 33 5.88 6.80 -5.68
C ARG A 33 6.29 7.09 -7.12
N LYS A 34 6.19 6.08 -8.00
CA LYS A 34 6.54 6.19 -9.41
C LYS A 34 5.37 6.63 -10.31
N TYR A 35 4.12 6.42 -9.87
CA TYR A 35 2.94 6.63 -10.70
C TYR A 35 1.93 7.56 -10.01
N PRO A 36 1.09 8.26 -10.78
CA PRO A 36 -0.01 9.04 -10.24
C PRO A 36 -1.08 8.12 -9.60
N PRO A 37 -1.86 8.63 -8.63
CA PRO A 37 -1.74 9.95 -8.03
C PRO A 37 -0.53 10.07 -7.10
N PHE A 38 -0.10 11.31 -6.83
CA PHE A 38 1.01 11.65 -5.92
C PHE A 38 2.37 11.11 -6.37
N GLU A 39 2.62 11.07 -7.67
CA GLU A 39 3.92 10.72 -8.24
C GLU A 39 5.04 11.59 -7.62
N GLY A 40 6.17 10.96 -7.32
CA GLY A 40 7.34 11.61 -6.73
C GLY A 40 7.24 11.91 -5.23
N LYS A 41 6.11 11.64 -4.58
CA LYS A 41 5.95 11.79 -3.12
C LYS A 41 6.42 10.55 -2.37
N TRP A 42 6.82 10.73 -1.11
CA TRP A 42 7.13 9.63 -0.20
C TRP A 42 5.84 9.01 0.34
N ALA A 43 5.80 7.69 0.44
CA ALA A 43 4.69 6.92 0.98
C ALA A 43 5.19 5.64 1.66
N PHE A 44 4.32 5.00 2.42
CA PHE A 44 4.59 3.63 2.87
C PHE A 44 4.58 2.66 1.67
N PRO A 45 5.35 1.57 1.73
CA PRO A 45 5.22 0.48 0.79
C PRO A 45 3.81 -0.11 0.88
N GLY A 46 3.10 -0.17 -0.24
CA GLY A 46 1.74 -0.65 -0.28
C GLY A 46 1.20 -0.78 -1.70
N GLY A 47 0.02 -1.37 -1.83
CA GLY A 47 -0.59 -1.71 -3.11
C GLY A 47 -2.05 -2.11 -3.00
N PHE A 48 -2.68 -2.33 -4.16
CA PHE A 48 -4.01 -2.93 -4.23
C PHE A 48 -3.92 -4.43 -3.94
N VAL A 49 -4.96 -4.96 -3.30
CA VAL A 49 -5.11 -6.39 -3.04
C VAL A 49 -5.65 -7.09 -4.28
N ASP A 50 -5.02 -8.18 -4.70
CA ASP A 50 -5.56 -9.00 -5.79
C ASP A 50 -6.71 -9.90 -5.30
N MET A 51 -7.62 -10.25 -6.21
CA MET A 51 -8.87 -10.95 -5.86
C MET A 51 -8.67 -12.31 -5.18
N ASP A 52 -7.54 -12.95 -5.45
CA ASP A 52 -7.20 -14.29 -4.95
C ASP A 52 -6.19 -14.24 -3.78
N GLU A 53 -5.90 -13.05 -3.25
CA GLU A 53 -4.98 -12.86 -2.14
C GLU A 53 -5.70 -12.76 -0.79
N THR A 54 -5.08 -13.34 0.23
CA THR A 54 -5.40 -13.01 1.62
C THR A 54 -4.80 -11.66 1.99
N LEU A 55 -5.34 -11.02 3.03
CA LEU A 55 -4.79 -9.75 3.54
C LEU A 55 -3.54 -9.93 4.42
N GLU A 56 -3.22 -11.18 4.77
CA GLU A 56 -2.07 -11.59 5.60
C GLU A 56 -0.86 -11.97 4.76
#